data_AF-A0A9C6SP33-F1
#
_entry.id   AF-A0A9C6SP33-F1
#
_cell.length_a   1.000
_cell.length_b   1.000
_cell.length_c   1.000
_cell.angle_alpha   90.00
_cell.angle_beta   90.00
_cell.angle_gamma   90.00
#
_symmetry.space_group_name_H-M   'P 1'
#
loop_
_entity.id
_entity.type
_entity.pdbx_description
1 polymer ?
#
loop_
_entity_poly.entity_id
_entity_poly.type
_entity_poly.pdbx_seq_one_letter_code
_entity_poly.pdbx_strand_id
1 'polypeptide(L)'
;MPNVADFCLGRTGIVLRVLTVYSTSLKSERHVQSKLCKSLPEEEVFKLRTTIDAFNVLRHVGTQKQRAVSYTDKRGHLLGEEVKFKYNENSTELGTLMISGYLKNVPLSVNGLVHIPKLGDFQISQIDAPGDPYPVEKKLKKDCNAMDDEPSTRVLARADPGKQESLESENILDPMDAEQTWPTEEELAEAKAQRKKIVKRVPKGTSEYQAAWIPDEDGEELSECSSDESEDEMSVDEAQSETDSGPDAEDEEEYETITVSEVPDERYDENIDMTEEKEAMENLKSMFIEYTYITLFNMYY
;
A
#
# COMPACT_ATOMS: atom_id res chain seq x y z
N MET A 1 28.03 1.33 24.24
CA MET A 1 27.19 0.97 23.09
C MET A 1 26.11 2.02 22.99
N PRO A 2 26.07 2.88 21.95
CA PRO A 2 24.97 3.82 21.81
C PRO A 2 23.68 3.01 21.59
N ASN A 3 22.64 3.38 22.32
CA ASN A 3 21.46 2.57 22.56
C ASN A 3 20.76 2.18 21.24
N VAL A 4 20.55 0.88 21.04
CA VAL A 4 19.67 0.35 19.99
C VAL A 4 18.28 0.99 20.08
N ALA A 5 17.84 1.34 21.28
CA ALA A 5 16.58 2.05 21.53
C ALA A 5 16.48 3.41 20.81
N ASP A 6 17.57 4.20 20.78
CA ASP A 6 17.55 5.53 20.14
C ASP A 6 17.45 5.41 18.61
N PHE A 7 17.99 4.34 18.02
CA PHE A 7 17.91 4.07 16.58
C PHE A 7 16.53 3.55 16.16
N CYS A 8 15.92 2.71 17.00
CA CYS A 8 14.55 2.23 16.78
C CYS A 8 13.52 3.35 16.91
N LEU A 9 13.64 4.20 17.94
CA LEU A 9 12.74 5.34 18.17
C LEU A 9 12.77 6.36 17.03
N GLY A 10 13.94 6.57 16.41
CA GLY A 10 14.07 7.47 15.26
C GLY A 10 13.24 7.03 14.03
N ARG A 11 12.96 5.73 13.89
CA ARG A 11 12.17 5.18 12.79
C ARG A 11 10.67 5.10 13.09
N THR A 12 10.29 4.96 14.36
CA THR A 12 8.89 4.76 14.75
C THR A 12 8.08 6.05 14.88
N GLY A 13 8.64 7.22 14.52
CA GLY A 13 7.95 8.51 14.63
C GLY A 13 7.98 9.03 16.07
N ILE A 14 8.62 10.18 16.26
CA ILE A 14 8.75 10.83 17.57
C ILE A 14 7.90 12.10 17.56
N VAL A 15 6.95 12.20 18.50
CA VAL A 15 6.06 13.36 18.65
C VAL A 15 6.83 14.59 19.12
N LEU A 16 7.70 14.43 20.11
CA LEU A 16 8.55 15.48 20.64
C LEU A 16 9.76 14.85 21.32
N ARG A 17 10.96 15.34 21.00
CA ARG A 17 12.20 14.90 21.61
C ARG A 17 12.86 16.10 22.30
N VAL A 18 13.28 15.90 23.53
CA VAL A 18 14.06 16.87 24.30
C VAL A 18 15.27 16.13 24.86
N LEU A 19 16.45 16.56 24.43
CA LEU A 19 17.70 15.96 24.86
C LEU A 19 18.22 16.70 26.09
N THR A 20 18.31 15.97 27.21
CA THR A 20 18.86 16.50 28.45
C THR A 20 20.11 15.74 28.85
N VAL A 21 21.17 16.47 29.20
CA VAL A 21 22.39 15.87 29.74
C VAL A 21 22.45 16.13 31.24
N TYR A 22 22.62 15.05 31.99
CA TYR A 22 22.98 15.07 33.40
C TYR A 22 24.42 14.60 33.54
N SER A 23 25.34 15.51 33.82
CA SER A 23 26.74 15.15 34.07
C SER A 23 27.39 16.14 35.03
N THR A 24 28.39 15.65 35.77
CA THR A 24 29.19 16.49 36.67
C THR A 24 30.39 17.15 35.99
N SER A 25 30.75 16.74 34.76
CA SER A 25 31.98 17.16 34.06
C SER A 25 31.71 17.83 32.71
N LEU A 26 32.22 19.06 32.54
CA LEU A 26 32.07 19.83 31.30
C LEU A 26 32.70 19.16 30.07
N LYS A 27 33.72 18.31 30.25
CA LYS A 27 34.37 17.59 29.14
C LYS A 27 33.46 16.51 28.57
N SER A 28 32.76 15.77 29.43
CA SER A 28 31.80 14.75 28.98
C SER A 28 30.60 15.39 28.28
N GLU A 29 30.11 16.54 28.75
CA GLU A 29 28.99 17.24 28.10
C GLU A 29 29.32 17.61 26.65
N ARG A 30 30.49 18.21 26.42
CA ARG A 30 30.92 18.60 25.07
C ARG A 30 31.06 17.39 24.14
N HIS A 31 31.53 16.27 24.67
CA HIS A 31 31.64 15.03 23.91
C HIS A 31 30.28 14.45 23.55
N VAL A 32 29.33 14.46 24.50
CA VAL A 32 27.96 14.01 24.25
C VAL A 32 27.26 14.95 23.26
N GLN A 33 27.40 16.26 23.42
CA GLN A 33 26.87 17.26 22.47
C GLN A 33 27.42 17.02 21.06
N SER A 34 28.73 16.85 20.89
CA SER A 34 29.33 16.59 19.59
C SER A 34 28.81 15.29 18.94
N LYS A 35 28.56 14.25 19.72
CA LYS A 35 27.97 13.00 19.20
C LYS A 35 26.50 13.15 18.85
N LEU A 36 25.72 13.84 19.68
CA LEU A 36 24.30 14.06 19.45
C LEU A 36 24.07 14.95 18.22
N CYS A 37 24.85 16.01 18.03
CA CYS A 37 24.76 16.86 16.84
C CYS A 37 25.05 16.09 15.54
N LYS A 38 25.87 15.02 15.59
CA LYS A 38 26.12 14.16 14.42
C LYS A 38 24.93 13.26 14.09
N SER A 39 24.23 12.75 15.10
CA SER A 39 23.06 11.89 14.90
C SER A 39 21.75 12.66 14.70
N LEU A 40 21.66 13.87 15.26
CA LEU A 40 20.46 14.69 15.36
C LEU A 40 20.89 16.17 15.23
N PRO A 41 20.95 16.70 14.00
CA PRO A 41 21.44 18.06 13.76
C PRO A 41 20.44 19.15 14.16
N GLU A 42 19.16 18.81 14.35
CA GLU A 42 18.06 19.78 14.53
C GLU A 42 17.76 20.11 16.00
N GLU A 43 18.30 19.34 16.95
CA GLU A 43 17.88 19.43 18.37
C GLU A 43 18.96 20.05 19.26
N GLU A 44 18.56 21.07 20.04
CA GLU A 44 19.40 21.67 21.07
C GLU A 44 19.46 20.80 22.34
N VAL A 45 20.64 20.68 22.92
CA VAL A 45 20.89 19.86 24.12
C VAL A 45 20.82 20.72 25.38
N PHE A 46 19.84 20.45 26.24
CA PHE A 46 19.68 21.10 27.53
C PHE A 46 20.56 20.48 28.61
N LYS A 47 21.07 21.32 29.51
CA LYS A 47 21.86 20.90 30.67
C LYS A 47 20.96 20.90 31.90
N LEU A 48 20.92 19.79 32.64
CA LEU A 48 20.17 19.71 33.89
C LEU A 48 21.14 19.72 35.06
N ARG A 49 21.49 20.91 35.55
CA ARG A 49 22.33 21.05 36.76
C ARG A 49 21.60 21.78 37.88
N THR A 50 20.83 22.80 37.52
CA THR A 50 20.12 23.67 38.46
C THR A 50 18.63 23.47 38.34
N THR A 51 17.89 23.77 39.41
CA THR A 51 16.41 23.81 39.37
C THR A 51 15.90 24.79 38.32
N ILE A 52 16.60 25.91 38.11
CA ILE A 52 16.29 26.90 37.05
C ILE A 52 16.38 26.24 35.66
N ASP A 53 17.39 25.41 35.44
CA ASP A 53 17.54 24.70 34.16
C ASP A 53 16.42 23.68 33.95
N ALA A 54 16.00 22.99 35.02
CA ALA A 54 14.86 22.08 34.98
C ALA A 54 13.54 22.82 34.65
N PHE A 55 13.32 24.01 35.21
CA PHE A 55 12.17 24.85 34.86
C PHE A 55 12.23 25.32 33.40
N ASN A 56 13.42 25.66 32.89
CA ASN A 56 13.59 26.01 31.47
C ASN A 56 13.25 24.84 30.55
N VAL A 57 13.66 23.61 30.90
CA VAL A 57 13.29 22.40 30.16
C VAL A 57 11.79 22.15 30.22
N LEU A 58 11.16 22.27 31.40
CA LEU A 58 9.71 22.09 31.55
C LEU A 58 8.93 23.11 30.71
N ARG A 59 9.36 24.38 30.72
CA ARG A 59 8.79 25.43 29.88
C ARG A 59 8.97 25.12 28.39
N HIS A 60 10.13 24.61 27.99
CA HIS A 60 10.40 24.20 26.62
C HIS A 60 9.44 23.08 26.20
N VAL A 61 9.31 22.01 27.00
CA VAL A 61 8.39 20.89 26.73
C VAL A 61 6.94 21.38 26.60
N GLY A 62 6.51 22.33 27.43
CA GLY A 62 5.15 22.87 27.38
C GLY A 62 4.86 23.84 26.22
N THR A 63 5.89 24.54 25.72
CA THR A 63 5.73 25.58 24.67
C THR A 63 6.08 25.05 23.27
N GLN A 64 6.86 23.98 23.19
CA GLN A 64 7.35 23.43 21.94
C GLN A 64 6.20 22.85 21.12
N LYS A 65 6.20 23.16 19.82
CA LYS A 65 5.25 22.61 18.87
C LYS A 65 5.47 21.10 18.74
N GLN A 66 4.44 20.32 19.04
CA GLN A 66 4.45 18.88 18.85
C GLN A 66 4.42 18.54 17.35
N ARG A 67 5.21 17.55 16.93
CA ARG A 67 5.15 17.00 15.58
C ARG A 67 3.98 16.03 15.51
N ALA A 68 3.13 16.21 14.50
CA ALA A 68 2.03 15.30 14.23
C ALA A 68 2.57 13.96 13.73
N VAL A 69 2.13 12.87 14.35
CA VAL A 69 2.49 11.51 13.94
C VAL A 69 1.25 10.87 13.35
N SER A 70 1.23 10.76 12.02
CA SER A 70 0.01 10.44 11.26
C SER A 70 -0.71 9.16 11.70
N TYR A 71 0.02 8.15 12.18
CA TYR A 71 -0.61 6.89 12.62
C TYR A 71 -1.18 6.97 14.03
N THR A 72 -0.63 7.80 14.93
CA THR A 72 -1.18 8.03 16.27
C THR A 72 -2.33 9.02 16.24
N ASP A 73 -2.32 9.97 15.30
CA ASP A 73 -3.31 11.05 15.28
C ASP A 73 -4.62 10.61 14.64
N LYS A 74 -4.56 9.64 13.72
CA LYS A 74 -5.74 9.03 13.08
C LYS A 74 -6.49 8.04 13.98
N ARG A 75 -5.85 7.51 15.03
CA ARG A 75 -6.43 6.47 15.90
C ARG A 75 -6.47 6.93 17.34
N GLY A 76 -7.61 6.71 18.00
CA GLY A 76 -7.74 6.94 19.43
C GLY A 76 -6.85 5.96 20.20
N HIS A 77 -6.05 6.46 21.14
CA HIS A 77 -5.29 5.62 22.04
C HIS A 77 -5.47 6.11 23.48
N LEU A 78 -5.41 5.16 24.40
CA LEU A 78 -5.58 5.40 25.82
C LEU A 78 -4.35 4.89 26.56
N LEU A 79 -3.85 5.70 27.49
CA LEU A 79 -2.84 5.25 28.46
C LEU A 79 -3.58 4.79 29.72
N GLY A 80 -3.48 3.50 30.06
CA GLY A 80 -4.10 2.96 31.27
C GLY A 80 -3.33 3.38 32.52
N GLU A 81 -3.96 4.16 33.39
CA GLU A 81 -3.43 4.55 34.70
C GLU A 81 -3.79 3.52 35.77
N GLU A 82 -5.03 3.05 35.74
CA GLU A 82 -5.52 2.01 36.63
C GLU A 82 -6.17 0.88 35.81
N VAL A 83 -5.78 -0.35 36.12
CA VAL A 83 -6.27 -1.55 35.44
C VAL A 83 -6.85 -2.50 36.47
N LYS A 84 -8.15 -2.80 36.35
CA LYS A 84 -8.88 -3.73 37.22
C LYS A 84 -9.47 -4.84 36.38
N PHE A 85 -9.23 -6.08 36.77
CA PHE A 85 -9.81 -7.25 36.10
C PHE A 85 -10.90 -7.87 36.96
N LYS A 86 -12.10 -8.04 36.39
CA LYS A 86 -13.21 -8.76 37.02
C LYS A 86 -13.46 -10.05 36.25
N TYR A 87 -13.30 -11.18 36.93
CA TYR A 87 -13.67 -12.50 36.39
C TYR A 87 -15.18 -12.55 36.19
N ASN A 88 -15.62 -13.16 35.08
CA ASN A 88 -17.05 -13.37 34.85
C ASN A 88 -17.51 -14.60 35.66
N GLU A 89 -18.69 -14.50 36.29
CA GLU A 89 -19.23 -15.58 37.15
C GLU A 89 -19.50 -16.88 36.36
N ASN A 90 -19.67 -16.78 35.04
CA ASN A 90 -20.07 -17.89 34.17
C ASN A 90 -18.89 -18.61 33.47
N SER A 91 -17.66 -18.12 33.57
CA SER A 91 -16.51 -18.74 32.87
C SER A 91 -15.19 -18.39 33.57
N THR A 92 -14.42 -19.40 34.00
CA THR A 92 -13.11 -19.20 34.67
C THR A 92 -12.03 -18.61 33.77
N GLU A 93 -12.21 -18.62 32.44
CA GLU A 93 -11.21 -18.22 31.45
C GLU A 93 -11.47 -16.82 30.84
N LEU A 94 -12.69 -16.30 30.95
CA LEU A 94 -13.08 -15.01 30.37
C LEU A 94 -13.42 -14.01 31.47
N GLY A 95 -12.94 -12.77 31.32
CA GLY A 95 -13.22 -11.70 32.28
C GLY A 95 -13.28 -10.33 31.60
N THR A 96 -13.79 -9.36 32.35
CA THR A 96 -13.90 -7.97 31.91
C THR A 96 -12.73 -7.17 32.45
N LEU A 97 -11.96 -6.59 31.54
CA LEU A 97 -10.87 -5.69 31.87
C LEU A 97 -11.41 -4.25 31.91
N MET A 98 -11.35 -3.63 33.08
CA MET A 98 -11.68 -2.22 33.29
C MET A 98 -10.37 -1.41 33.27
N ILE A 99 -10.17 -0.63 32.21
CA ILE A 99 -9.01 0.25 32.06
C ILE A 99 -9.48 1.68 32.28
N SER A 100 -8.89 2.37 33.24
CA SER A 100 -9.13 3.80 33.49
C SER A 100 -7.94 4.60 32.98
N GLY A 101 -8.21 5.67 32.24
CA GLY A 101 -7.18 6.54 31.70
C GLY A 101 -7.76 7.63 30.80
N TYR A 102 -6.86 8.44 30.23
CA TYR A 102 -7.23 9.55 29.37
C TYR A 102 -7.18 9.15 27.89
N LEU A 103 -8.26 9.45 27.17
CA LEU A 103 -8.31 9.32 25.72
C LEU A 103 -7.54 10.45 25.04
N LYS A 104 -6.72 10.10 24.04
CA LYS A 104 -5.98 11.05 23.20
C LYS A 104 -6.44 11.01 21.75
N ASN A 105 -6.35 12.16 21.09
CA ASN A 105 -6.58 12.40 19.66
C ASN A 105 -8.03 12.25 19.18
N VAL A 106 -8.49 11.00 19.01
CA VAL A 106 -9.80 10.70 18.40
C VAL A 106 -10.74 10.11 19.45
N PRO A 107 -12.03 10.50 19.46
CA PRO A 107 -13.02 9.91 20.36
C PRO A 107 -13.18 8.40 20.09
N LEU A 108 -13.29 7.62 21.17
CA LEU A 108 -13.47 6.17 21.10
C LEU A 108 -14.95 5.84 20.86
N SER A 109 -15.22 4.95 19.90
CA SER A 109 -16.55 4.37 19.68
C SER A 109 -16.64 3.03 20.42
N VAL A 110 -17.79 2.75 21.06
CA VAL A 110 -18.00 1.49 21.79
C VAL A 110 -18.07 0.29 20.84
N ASN A 111 -18.55 0.51 19.62
CA ASN A 111 -18.77 -0.57 18.65
C ASN A 111 -17.48 -0.99 17.92
N GLY A 112 -16.41 -0.21 18.04
CA GLY A 112 -15.12 -0.52 17.43
C GLY A 112 -14.28 -1.45 18.30
N LEU A 113 -13.35 -2.16 17.66
CA LEU A 113 -12.35 -2.99 18.34
C LEU A 113 -11.27 -2.15 19.03
N VAL A 114 -10.71 -2.71 20.11
CA VAL A 114 -9.55 -2.17 20.82
C VAL A 114 -8.40 -3.16 20.72
N HIS A 115 -7.27 -2.68 20.21
CA HIS A 115 -6.02 -3.42 20.21
C HIS A 115 -5.24 -3.15 21.49
N ILE A 116 -4.94 -4.20 22.26
CA ILE A 116 -4.01 -4.13 23.37
C ILE A 116 -2.65 -4.69 22.89
N PRO A 117 -1.57 -3.89 22.94
CA PRO A 117 -0.26 -4.34 22.49
C PRO A 117 0.15 -5.64 23.19
N LYS A 118 0.57 -6.63 22.40
CA LYS A 118 0.99 -7.99 22.83
C LYS A 118 -0.13 -8.92 23.30
N LEU A 119 -1.35 -8.44 23.46
CA LEU A 119 -2.50 -9.24 23.90
C LEU A 119 -3.49 -9.52 22.77
N GLY A 120 -3.56 -8.63 21.78
CA GLY A 120 -4.41 -8.80 20.59
C GLY A 120 -5.57 -7.81 20.57
N ASP A 121 -6.60 -8.16 19.80
CA ASP A 121 -7.79 -7.35 19.58
C ASP A 121 -8.92 -7.80 20.51
N PHE A 122 -9.70 -6.85 21.01
CA PHE A 122 -10.80 -7.09 21.95
C PHE A 122 -11.98 -6.19 21.66
N GLN A 123 -13.18 -6.70 21.92
CA GLN A 123 -14.42 -5.93 21.84
C GLN A 123 -14.68 -5.16 23.14
N ILE A 124 -15.17 -3.92 23.01
CA ILE A 124 -15.59 -3.11 24.16
C ILE A 124 -17.04 -3.48 24.54
N SER A 125 -17.32 -3.57 25.84
CA SER A 125 -18.69 -3.76 26.36
C SER A 125 -19.37 -2.45 26.75
N GLN A 126 -18.63 -1.55 27.42
CA GLN A 126 -19.15 -0.31 27.99
C GLN A 126 -18.04 0.73 28.12
N ILE A 127 -18.38 2.00 27.91
CA ILE A 127 -17.51 3.15 28.18
C ILE A 127 -18.15 3.99 29.29
N ASP A 128 -17.41 4.15 30.38
CA ASP A 128 -17.80 4.97 31.52
C ASP A 128 -16.87 6.18 31.65
N ALA A 129 -17.43 7.32 32.03
CA ALA A 129 -16.68 8.51 32.40
C ALA A 129 -16.75 8.73 33.92
N PRO A 130 -15.76 8.23 34.68
CA PRO A 130 -15.56 8.64 36.06
C PRO A 130 -15.14 10.12 36.13
N GLY A 131 -15.30 10.73 37.30
CA GLY A 131 -14.76 12.07 37.57
C GLY A 131 -13.24 12.10 37.47
N ASP A 132 -12.69 13.21 36.98
CA ASP A 132 -11.24 13.42 36.84
C ASP A 132 -10.55 13.46 38.23
N PRO A 133 -9.58 12.56 38.51
CA PRO A 133 -8.83 12.57 39.76
C PRO A 133 -7.86 13.76 39.90
N TYR A 134 -7.39 14.37 38.80
CA TYR A 134 -6.39 15.44 38.79
C TYR A 134 -6.80 16.62 37.90
N PRO A 135 -7.88 17.34 38.24
CA PRO A 135 -8.29 18.50 37.46
C PRO A 135 -7.24 19.63 37.56
N VAL A 136 -6.82 20.14 36.41
CA VAL A 136 -5.83 21.24 36.29
C VAL A 136 -6.33 22.51 37.00
N GLU A 137 -7.61 22.82 36.82
CA GLU A 137 -8.28 23.85 37.58
C GLU A 137 -9.05 23.17 38.72
N LYS A 138 -8.56 23.33 39.95
CA LYS A 138 -9.36 23.03 41.15
C LYS A 138 -10.58 23.94 41.12
N LYS A 139 -11.68 23.49 40.54
CA LYS A 139 -12.95 24.23 40.60
C LYS A 139 -13.22 24.46 42.09
N LEU A 140 -13.09 25.72 42.51
CA LEU A 140 -13.64 26.17 43.78
C LEU A 140 -15.11 25.77 43.73
N LYS A 141 -15.51 24.81 44.57
CA LYS A 141 -16.89 24.37 44.69
C LYS A 141 -17.73 25.63 44.91
N LYS A 142 -18.42 26.08 43.87
CA LYS A 142 -19.36 27.19 43.97
C LYS A 142 -20.59 26.58 44.61
N ASP A 143 -20.88 27.04 45.83
CA ASP A 143 -22.03 26.63 46.63
C ASP A 143 -23.31 26.50 45.80
N CYS A 144 -23.62 25.28 45.39
CA CYS A 144 -24.97 24.86 45.11
C CYS A 144 -25.17 23.58 45.92
N ASN A 145 -26.14 23.64 46.83
CA ASN A 145 -26.54 22.52 47.67
C ASN A 145 -26.83 21.28 46.82
N ALA A 146 -25.91 20.32 46.84
CA ALA A 146 -26.15 18.94 46.44
C ALA A 146 -25.35 18.05 47.39
N MET A 147 -26.04 17.53 48.40
CA MET A 147 -25.59 16.41 49.22
C MET A 147 -25.57 15.15 48.34
N ASP A 148 -24.60 15.04 47.43
CA ASP A 148 -24.32 13.82 46.66
C ASP A 148 -22.88 13.89 46.09
N ASP A 149 -21.89 13.86 46.99
CA ASP A 149 -20.45 13.77 46.66
C ASP A 149 -20.02 12.28 46.55
N GLU A 150 -20.80 11.45 45.84
CA GLU A 150 -20.31 10.18 45.30
C GLU A 150 -19.89 10.44 43.85
N PRO A 151 -18.72 10.00 43.36
CA PRO A 151 -18.36 10.14 41.95
C PRO A 151 -19.27 9.22 41.14
N SER A 152 -20.48 9.68 40.81
CA SER A 152 -21.43 8.94 40.00
C SER A 152 -20.76 8.71 38.64
N THR A 153 -20.24 7.50 38.44
CA THR A 153 -19.69 7.06 37.17
C THR A 153 -20.78 7.18 36.13
N ARG A 154 -20.67 8.16 35.24
CA ARG A 154 -21.66 8.36 34.20
C ARG A 154 -21.34 7.41 33.06
N VAL A 155 -22.25 6.45 32.83
CA VAL A 155 -22.19 5.59 31.65
C VAL A 155 -22.37 6.47 30.42
N LEU A 156 -21.35 6.53 29.56
CA LEU A 156 -21.42 7.33 28.33
C LEU A 156 -22.12 6.56 27.23
N ALA A 157 -21.73 5.30 27.05
CA ALA A 157 -22.26 4.46 25.99
C ALA A 157 -22.03 2.97 26.31
N ARG A 158 -22.95 2.13 25.83
CA ARG A 158 -22.93 0.67 25.93
C ARG A 158 -22.90 0.08 24.52
N ALA A 159 -22.26 -1.07 24.35
CA ALA A 159 -22.13 -1.71 23.04
C ALA A 159 -23.50 -2.19 22.54
N ASP A 160 -23.80 -1.90 21.27
CA ASP A 160 -24.98 -2.42 20.58
C ASP A 160 -24.58 -3.67 19.79
N PRO A 161 -25.10 -4.87 20.12
CA PRO A 161 -24.63 -6.13 19.52
C PRO A 161 -24.88 -6.22 18.01
N GLY A 162 -25.84 -5.45 17.47
CA GLY A 162 -26.14 -5.44 16.02
C GLY A 162 -25.26 -4.52 15.18
N LYS A 163 -24.47 -3.63 15.79
CA LYS A 163 -23.53 -2.72 15.10
C LYS A 163 -22.09 -2.95 15.51
N GLN A 164 -21.86 -3.96 16.35
CA GLN A 164 -20.55 -4.25 16.90
C GLN A 164 -19.68 -4.92 15.84
N GLU A 165 -18.45 -4.44 15.74
CA GLU A 165 -17.45 -5.00 14.83
C GLU A 165 -17.08 -6.43 15.25
N SER A 166 -17.00 -7.35 14.28
CA SER A 166 -16.64 -8.75 14.52
C SER A 166 -15.17 -8.88 14.92
N LEU A 167 -14.84 -9.85 15.78
CA LEU A 167 -13.46 -10.16 16.17
C LEU A 167 -12.72 -10.99 15.10
N GLU A 168 -13.42 -11.39 14.05
CA GLU A 168 -12.88 -12.21 12.97
C GLU A 168 -11.89 -11.39 12.14
N SER A 169 -10.60 -11.70 12.27
CA SER A 169 -9.53 -11.05 11.53
C SER A 169 -9.31 -11.61 10.12
N GLU A 170 -9.80 -12.84 9.89
CA GLU A 170 -9.63 -13.56 8.63
C GLU A 170 -10.97 -13.56 7.88
N ASN A 171 -10.95 -13.11 6.63
CA ASN A 171 -12.10 -13.26 5.75
C ASN A 171 -12.22 -14.74 5.38
N ILE A 172 -13.37 -15.34 5.66
CA ILE A 172 -13.66 -16.69 5.19
C ILE A 172 -13.77 -16.60 3.67
N LEU A 173 -12.83 -17.24 2.96
CA LEU A 173 -12.87 -17.31 1.50
C LEU A 173 -14.13 -18.09 1.11
N ASP A 174 -14.97 -17.48 0.27
CA ASP A 174 -16.15 -18.16 -0.26
C ASP A 174 -15.67 -19.27 -1.21
N PRO A 175 -16.02 -20.55 -0.94
CA PRO A 175 -15.63 -21.65 -1.81
C PRO A 175 -16.18 -21.55 -3.23
N MET A 176 -17.22 -20.74 -3.50
CA MET A 176 -17.76 -20.49 -4.84
C MET A 176 -17.08 -19.32 -5.58
N ASP A 177 -16.33 -18.45 -4.88
CA ASP A 177 -15.63 -17.30 -5.48
C ASP A 177 -14.26 -17.69 -6.07
N ALA A 178 -13.92 -18.99 -6.02
CA ALA A 178 -12.78 -19.59 -6.71
C ALA A 178 -13.07 -19.91 -8.20
N GLU A 179 -14.24 -19.53 -8.71
CA GLU A 179 -14.61 -19.61 -10.14
C GLU A 179 -14.08 -18.41 -10.94
N GLN A 180 -12.92 -17.87 -10.54
CA GLN A 180 -12.06 -17.09 -11.43
C GLN A 180 -11.41 -18.07 -12.42
N THR A 181 -12.24 -18.65 -13.28
CA THR A 181 -11.89 -19.61 -14.31
C THR A 181 -10.88 -18.94 -15.22
N TRP A 182 -9.74 -19.60 -15.44
CA TRP A 182 -9.00 -19.38 -16.69
C TRP A 182 -10.00 -19.45 -17.84
N PRO A 183 -9.87 -18.62 -18.91
CA PRO A 183 -10.76 -18.71 -20.06
C PRO A 183 -10.95 -20.17 -20.42
N THR A 184 -12.20 -20.62 -20.40
CA THR A 184 -12.49 -22.04 -20.62
C THR A 184 -12.00 -22.41 -22.02
N GLU A 185 -11.63 -23.67 -22.22
CA GLU A 185 -11.14 -24.15 -23.52
C GLU A 185 -12.14 -23.84 -24.65
N GLU A 186 -13.43 -23.76 -24.32
CA GLU A 186 -14.52 -23.36 -25.21
C GLU A 186 -14.48 -21.87 -25.57
N GLU A 187 -14.24 -20.96 -24.61
CA GLU A 187 -14.04 -19.53 -24.88
C GLU A 187 -12.74 -19.25 -25.64
N LEU A 188 -11.69 -20.03 -25.36
CA LEU A 188 -10.45 -19.98 -26.12
C LEU A 188 -10.68 -20.46 -27.56
N ALA A 189 -11.44 -21.54 -27.76
CA ALA A 189 -11.77 -22.05 -29.10
C ALA A 189 -12.65 -21.08 -29.89
N GLU A 190 -13.60 -20.41 -29.24
CA GLU A 190 -14.45 -19.41 -29.88
C GLU A 190 -13.66 -18.14 -30.23
N ALA A 191 -12.75 -17.68 -29.37
CA ALA A 191 -11.79 -16.63 -29.72
C ALA A 191 -10.83 -17.05 -30.84
N LYS A 192 -10.45 -18.35 -30.92
CA LYS A 192 -9.70 -18.90 -32.06
C LYS A 192 -10.55 -18.96 -33.34
N ALA A 193 -11.85 -19.17 -33.24
CA ALA A 193 -12.76 -19.21 -34.39
C ALA A 193 -13.14 -17.81 -34.90
N GLN A 194 -13.21 -16.81 -34.00
CA GLN A 194 -13.43 -15.40 -34.32
C GLN A 194 -12.16 -14.67 -34.79
N ARG A 195 -11.05 -15.40 -35.02
CA ARG A 195 -9.79 -14.84 -35.54
C ARG A 195 -9.99 -14.21 -36.92
N LYS A 196 -10.02 -12.89 -36.99
CA LYS A 196 -9.99 -12.13 -38.24
C LYS A 196 -8.55 -11.94 -38.69
N LYS A 197 -8.27 -12.19 -39.97
CA LYS A 197 -6.98 -11.87 -40.59
C LYS A 197 -7.15 -10.52 -41.29
N ILE A 198 -6.32 -9.54 -40.93
CA ILE A 198 -6.38 -8.20 -41.51
C ILE A 198 -5.31 -8.13 -42.61
N VAL A 199 -5.74 -7.83 -43.84
CA VAL A 199 -4.81 -7.59 -44.97
C VAL A 199 -4.48 -6.10 -45.00
N LYS A 200 -3.21 -5.74 -44.77
CA LYS A 200 -2.74 -4.35 -44.82
C LYS A 200 -1.96 -4.10 -46.11
N ARG A 201 -2.21 -2.96 -46.77
CA ARG A 201 -1.34 -2.50 -47.86
C ARG A 201 -0.15 -1.77 -47.27
N VAL A 202 1.06 -2.21 -47.60
CA VAL A 202 2.30 -1.69 -47.02
C VAL A 202 3.34 -1.45 -48.13
N PRO A 203 4.24 -0.46 -47.99
CA PRO A 203 5.32 -0.26 -48.96
C PRO A 203 6.23 -1.49 -49.06
N LYS A 204 6.76 -1.76 -50.27
CA LYS A 204 7.67 -2.89 -50.53
C LYS A 204 8.89 -2.87 -49.61
N GLY A 205 9.20 -4.03 -49.02
CA GLY A 205 10.35 -4.20 -48.13
C GLY A 205 10.07 -3.95 -46.64
N THR A 206 8.82 -3.72 -46.25
CA THR A 206 8.42 -3.72 -44.83
C THR A 206 8.34 -5.17 -44.32
N SER A 207 8.94 -5.43 -43.16
CA SER A 207 8.83 -6.75 -42.52
C SER A 207 7.49 -6.88 -41.80
N GLU A 208 7.03 -8.11 -41.57
CA GLU A 208 5.79 -8.42 -40.85
C GLU A 208 5.73 -7.72 -39.46
N TYR A 209 6.87 -7.69 -38.76
CA TYR A 209 6.99 -6.99 -37.47
C TYR A 209 6.81 -5.46 -37.59
N GLN A 210 7.26 -4.86 -38.68
CA GLN A 210 7.06 -3.42 -38.95
C GLN A 210 5.62 -3.12 -39.36
N ALA A 211 4.99 -4.02 -40.12
CA ALA A 211 3.61 -3.89 -40.56
C ALA A 211 2.60 -4.00 -39.39
N ALA A 212 2.94 -4.73 -38.32
CA ALA A 212 2.13 -4.82 -37.11
C ALA A 212 1.96 -3.50 -36.34
N TRP A 213 2.84 -2.52 -36.57
CA TRP A 213 2.78 -1.20 -35.92
C TRP A 213 1.98 -0.17 -36.71
N ILE A 214 1.54 -0.51 -37.93
CA ILE A 214 0.76 0.38 -38.79
C ILE A 214 -0.71 0.29 -38.34
N PRO A 215 -1.36 1.41 -38.01
CA PRO A 215 -2.75 1.44 -37.56
C PRO A 215 -3.68 0.72 -38.54
N ASP A 216 -4.64 -0.03 -38.01
CA ASP A 216 -5.58 -0.86 -38.79
C ASP A 216 -6.67 -0.07 -39.54
N GLU A 217 -6.63 1.27 -39.55
CA GLU A 217 -7.67 2.12 -40.17
C GLU A 217 -7.82 1.95 -41.69
N ASP A 218 -6.80 1.43 -42.39
CA ASP A 218 -6.79 1.22 -43.85
C ASP A 218 -6.88 -0.27 -44.26
N GLY A 219 -7.09 -1.20 -43.33
CA GLY A 219 -7.14 -2.63 -43.58
C GLY A 219 -8.55 -3.16 -43.84
N GLU A 220 -8.77 -3.83 -44.97
CA GLU A 220 -10.02 -4.56 -45.21
C GLU A 220 -10.05 -5.84 -44.35
N GLU A 221 -11.03 -5.95 -43.44
CA GLU A 221 -11.27 -7.17 -42.65
C GLU A 221 -11.84 -8.28 -43.55
N LEU A 222 -11.00 -9.24 -43.96
CA LEU A 222 -11.47 -10.47 -44.60
C LEU A 222 -11.91 -11.48 -43.53
N SER A 223 -13.22 -11.52 -43.25
CA SER A 223 -13.83 -12.58 -42.44
C SER A 223 -14.10 -13.81 -43.30
N GLU A 224 -13.25 -14.82 -43.20
CA GLU A 224 -13.48 -16.12 -43.83
C GLU A 224 -14.16 -17.06 -42.80
N CYS A 225 -15.50 -17.21 -42.88
CA CYS A 225 -16.23 -18.50 -42.80
C CYS A 225 -17.74 -18.35 -42.47
N SER A 226 -18.62 -18.80 -43.39
CA SER A 226 -19.72 -19.78 -43.18
C SER A 226 -20.59 -19.83 -44.46
N SER A 227 -20.40 -20.80 -45.36
CA SER A 227 -21.09 -22.12 -45.45
C SER A 227 -22.48 -22.10 -46.12
N ASP A 228 -22.51 -22.65 -47.34
CA ASP A 228 -23.53 -23.51 -47.99
C ASP A 228 -24.73 -22.97 -48.81
N GLU A 229 -24.91 -23.64 -49.96
CA GLU A 229 -25.88 -23.61 -51.09
C GLU A 229 -27.01 -22.55 -51.18
N SER A 230 -27.04 -21.80 -52.29
CA SER A 230 -28.18 -21.80 -53.24
C SER A 230 -27.91 -20.94 -54.48
N GLU A 231 -28.25 -21.53 -55.62
CA GLU A 231 -28.34 -21.04 -57.00
C GLU A 231 -28.98 -19.65 -57.13
N ASP A 232 -28.30 -18.66 -57.75
CA ASP A 232 -28.94 -17.75 -58.70
C ASP A 232 -27.93 -16.95 -59.55
N GLU A 233 -28.20 -16.94 -60.84
CA GLU A 233 -27.47 -16.29 -61.91
C GLU A 233 -27.92 -14.82 -62.00
N MET A 234 -27.06 -13.82 -61.73
CA MET A 234 -27.29 -12.44 -62.20
C MET A 234 -26.01 -11.69 -62.56
N SER A 235 -25.83 -11.57 -63.88
CA SER A 235 -25.40 -10.40 -64.67
C SER A 235 -24.46 -9.37 -64.04
N VAL A 236 -23.29 -9.28 -64.68
CA VAL A 236 -22.44 -8.10 -64.82
C VAL A 236 -23.31 -6.89 -65.18
N ASP A 237 -23.27 -5.83 -64.37
CA ASP A 237 -23.65 -4.51 -64.86
C ASP A 237 -22.70 -3.44 -64.34
N GLU A 238 -22.39 -2.57 -65.28
CA GLU A 238 -21.37 -1.55 -65.32
C GLU A 238 -21.91 -0.28 -64.66
N ALA A 239 -21.33 0.13 -63.53
CA ALA A 239 -21.65 1.40 -62.89
C ALA A 239 -20.40 2.29 -62.87
N GLN A 240 -20.27 3.07 -63.94
CA GLN A 240 -19.43 4.26 -64.00
C GLN A 240 -19.81 5.24 -62.89
N SER A 241 -18.84 5.63 -62.06
CA SER A 241 -18.88 6.92 -61.37
C SER A 241 -17.57 7.65 -61.67
N GLU A 242 -17.64 8.61 -62.58
CA GLU A 242 -16.53 9.50 -62.91
C GLU A 242 -16.52 10.77 -62.06
N THR A 243 -15.33 11.39 -62.04
CA THR A 243 -14.91 12.71 -61.53
C THR A 243 -14.43 12.70 -60.07
N ASP A 244 -13.16 12.99 -59.75
CA ASP A 244 -12.33 14.13 -60.20
C ASP A 244 -10.82 13.79 -60.26
N SER A 245 -10.09 14.50 -61.13
CA SER A 245 -8.77 14.18 -61.68
C SER A 245 -7.56 14.53 -60.79
N GLY A 246 -6.53 13.69 -60.86
CA GLY A 246 -5.12 14.03 -60.57
C GLY A 246 -4.20 13.01 -61.27
N PRO A 247 -3.22 13.43 -62.09
CA PRO A 247 -2.44 12.51 -62.91
C PRO A 247 -1.24 11.97 -62.12
N ASP A 248 -1.25 10.68 -61.80
CA ASP A 248 -0.01 9.91 -61.68
C ASP A 248 -0.31 8.44 -61.90
N ALA A 249 0.03 7.97 -63.10
CA ALA A 249 -0.08 6.60 -63.51
C ALA A 249 1.34 6.05 -63.73
N GLU A 250 2.18 6.14 -62.70
CA GLU A 250 3.47 5.45 -62.60
C GLU A 250 3.82 5.26 -61.10
N ASP A 251 3.02 4.53 -60.30
CA ASP A 251 3.48 4.02 -58.98
C ASP A 251 2.57 2.93 -58.33
N GLU A 252 1.75 2.21 -59.11
CA GLU A 252 1.02 1.04 -58.59
C GLU A 252 1.94 -0.18 -58.32
N GLU A 253 3.24 -0.10 -58.63
CA GLU A 253 4.20 -1.19 -58.42
C GLU A 253 4.95 -1.14 -57.08
N GLU A 254 4.76 -0.11 -56.23
CA GLU A 254 5.55 0.09 -54.99
C GLU A 254 4.90 -0.41 -53.69
N TYR A 255 3.67 -0.94 -53.73
CA TYR A 255 2.96 -1.43 -52.54
C TYR A 255 2.75 -2.95 -52.59
N GLU A 256 3.05 -3.64 -51.49
CA GLU A 256 2.82 -5.07 -51.27
C GLU A 256 1.71 -5.25 -50.20
N THR A 257 0.80 -6.19 -50.42
CA THR A 257 -0.23 -6.53 -49.43
C THR A 257 0.32 -7.58 -48.47
N ILE A 258 0.52 -7.23 -47.20
CA ILE A 258 1.00 -8.15 -46.16
C ILE A 258 -0.19 -8.48 -45.25
N THR A 259 -0.38 -9.78 -45.00
CA THR A 259 -1.34 -10.25 -43.99
C THR A 259 -0.65 -10.18 -42.63
N VAL A 260 -1.19 -9.39 -41.72
CA VAL A 260 -0.68 -9.33 -40.34
C VAL A 260 -1.70 -10.01 -39.43
N SER A 261 -1.25 -10.97 -38.64
CA SER A 261 -2.07 -11.59 -37.60
C SER A 261 -1.69 -11.03 -36.23
N GLU A 262 -2.68 -10.69 -35.39
CA GLU A 262 -2.47 -10.08 -34.07
C GLU A 262 -1.95 -11.06 -32.99
N VAL A 263 -1.63 -12.30 -33.34
CA VAL A 263 -1.22 -13.34 -32.39
C VAL A 263 0.27 -13.65 -32.61
N PRO A 264 1.08 -13.86 -31.55
CA PRO A 264 2.40 -14.45 -31.70
C PRO A 264 2.26 -15.75 -32.47
N ASP A 265 2.92 -15.83 -33.61
CA ASP A 265 2.85 -16.99 -34.50
C ASP A 265 3.20 -18.24 -33.66
N GLU A 266 2.34 -19.27 -33.61
CA GLU A 266 2.66 -20.54 -32.91
C GLU A 266 3.94 -21.17 -33.49
N ARG A 267 4.33 -20.73 -34.70
CA ARG A 267 5.62 -21.01 -35.37
C ARG A 267 6.85 -20.41 -34.69
N TYR A 268 6.71 -19.37 -33.86
CA TYR A 268 7.82 -18.87 -33.05
C TYR A 268 8.23 -19.94 -32.05
N ASP A 269 7.28 -20.52 -31.32
CA ASP A 269 7.56 -21.56 -30.32
C ASP A 269 8.10 -22.86 -30.93
N GLU A 270 7.69 -23.22 -32.15
CA GLU A 270 8.18 -24.41 -32.86
C GLU A 270 9.61 -24.27 -33.40
N ASN A 271 10.05 -23.04 -33.70
CA ASN A 271 11.37 -22.77 -34.27
C ASN A 271 12.41 -22.29 -33.23
N ILE A 272 12.05 -22.19 -31.94
CA ILE A 272 13.01 -21.90 -30.88
C ILE A 272 13.91 -23.12 -30.67
N ASP A 273 15.19 -22.98 -31.02
CA ASP A 273 16.20 -23.94 -30.63
C ASP A 273 16.53 -23.78 -29.15
N MET A 274 15.85 -24.57 -28.33
CA MET A 274 16.04 -24.63 -26.88
C MET A 274 17.48 -24.96 -26.45
N THR A 275 18.32 -25.45 -27.36
CA THR A 275 19.75 -25.71 -27.08
C THR A 275 20.57 -24.44 -27.18
N GLU A 276 20.36 -23.62 -28.21
CA GLU A 276 21.05 -22.34 -28.41
C GLU A 276 20.72 -21.33 -27.30
N GLU A 277 19.46 -21.26 -26.85
CA GLU A 277 19.07 -20.38 -25.73
C GLU A 277 19.73 -20.77 -24.41
N LYS A 278 19.91 -22.08 -24.15
CA LYS A 278 20.59 -22.56 -22.94
C LYS A 278 22.06 -22.19 -22.96
N GLU A 279 22.73 -22.34 -24.11
CA GLU A 279 24.13 -21.95 -24.28
C GLU A 279 24.31 -20.44 -24.13
N ALA A 280 23.39 -19.64 -24.68
CA ALA A 280 23.37 -18.18 -24.49
C ALA A 280 23.19 -17.79 -23.02
N MET A 281 22.30 -18.47 -22.29
CA MET A 281 22.12 -18.25 -20.85
C MET A 281 23.35 -18.65 -20.03
N GLU A 282 24.02 -19.75 -20.37
CA GLU A 282 25.25 -20.17 -19.69
C GLU A 282 26.40 -19.21 -19.97
N ASN A 283 26.53 -18.71 -21.20
CA ASN A 283 27.48 -17.66 -21.56
C ASN A 283 27.21 -16.34 -20.82
N LEU A 284 25.95 -15.94 -20.66
CA LEU A 284 25.61 -14.76 -19.87
C LEU A 284 25.92 -14.96 -18.38
N LYS A 285 25.65 -16.15 -17.83
CA LYS A 285 26.01 -16.49 -16.45
C LYS A 285 27.52 -16.50 -16.23
N SER A 286 28.29 -17.06 -17.15
CA SER A 286 29.76 -17.09 -17.06
C SER A 286 30.35 -15.69 -17.15
N MET A 287 29.87 -14.86 -18.10
CA MET A 287 30.23 -13.45 -18.21
C MET A 287 29.89 -12.66 -16.94
N PHE A 288 28.73 -12.91 -16.36
CA PHE A 288 28.33 -12.27 -15.10
C PHE A 288 29.25 -12.68 -13.93
N ILE A 289 29.61 -13.96 -13.84
CA ILE A 289 30.56 -14.45 -12.83
C ILE A 289 31.94 -13.82 -13.03
N GLU A 290 32.44 -13.76 -14.27
CA GLU A 290 33.73 -13.11 -14.55
C GLU A 290 33.72 -11.62 -14.21
N TYR A 291 32.65 -10.90 -14.55
CA TYR A 291 32.53 -9.48 -14.24
C TYR A 291 32.45 -9.22 -12.73
N THR A 292 31.72 -10.06 -11.99
CA THR A 292 31.68 -9.99 -10.52
C THR A 292 33.05 -10.32 -9.90
N TYR A 293 33.80 -11.27 -10.48
CA TYR A 293 35.13 -11.60 -10.00
C TYR A 293 36.15 -10.49 -10.29
N ILE A 294 36.10 -9.87 -11.47
CA ILE A 294 36.94 -8.73 -11.86
C ILE A 294 36.64 -7.50 -10.98
N THR A 295 35.37 -7.20 -10.73
CA THR A 295 34.97 -6.08 -9.88
C THR A 295 35.38 -6.31 -8.42
N LEU A 296 35.25 -7.52 -7.89
CA LEU A 296 35.76 -7.86 -6.56
C LEU A 296 37.30 -7.81 -6.52
N PHE A 297 37.99 -8.31 -7.53
CA PHE A 297 39.47 -8.27 -7.59
C PHE A 297 39.99 -6.83 -7.58
N ASN A 298 39.38 -5.91 -8.34
CA ASN A 298 39.71 -4.49 -8.34
C ASN A 298 39.31 -3.74 -7.05
N MET A 299 38.49 -4.34 -6.18
CA MET A 299 38.09 -3.74 -4.91
C MET A 299 39.01 -4.14 -3.75
N TYR A 300 39.73 -5.25 -3.90
CA TYR A 300 40.63 -5.81 -2.89
C TYR A 300 42.13 -5.56 -3.17
N TYR A 301 42.48 -5.01 -4.33
CA TYR A 301 43.80 -4.49 -4.69
C TYR A 301 43.74 -2.98 -4.95
#